data_AF-A0A8T2REU6-F1
#
_entry.id   AF-A0A8T2REU6-F1
#
_cell.length_a   1.000
_cell.length_b   1.000
_cell.length_c   1.000
_cell.angle_alpha   90.00
_cell.angle_beta   90.00
_cell.angle_gamma   90.00
#
_symmetry.space_group_name_H-M   'P 1'
#
loop_
_entity.id
_entity.type
_entity.pdbx_description
1 polymer ?
#
loop_
_entity_poly.entity_id
_entity_poly.type
_entity_poly.pdbx_seq_one_letter_code
_entity_poly.pdbx_strand_id
1 'polypeptide(L)'
;MCHVCDCGRHKCPTLHISSNVHYPKNLESEYAWKYTKWPVQERPRPKPFTLNKDGPKFDGTTTHHTDYRLWPLNPRSPMKPPTTCLDSNTKLDDKTTYNLNYWDKSKVHPRPEPSKRQSTIQSDAQFYSETTHHHDFGPKPLPKRSPPIRHDTDNVGDPNHHTFDADTTYHYDYKAWPVYPHHREDPGKSRMNAGPEARFCGETNYKHDYVAHKLPKKCATLTRPRPQKFEGDHFIYDN
;
A
#
# COMPACT_ATOMS: atom_id res chain seq x y z
N MET A 1 42.92 -45.22 -5.53
CA MET A 1 42.08 -45.94 -4.56
C MET A 1 41.62 -44.94 -3.51
N CYS A 2 40.32 -44.70 -3.40
CA CYS A 2 39.73 -43.98 -2.26
C CYS A 2 39.00 -45.03 -1.41
N HIS A 3 39.46 -45.23 -0.17
CA HIS A 3 39.05 -46.30 0.77
C HIS A 3 37.94 -45.88 1.74
N VAL A 4 37.12 -44.88 1.39
CA VAL A 4 36.14 -44.29 2.31
C VAL A 4 34.89 -43.84 1.54
N CYS A 5 34.07 -44.75 1.02
CA CYS A 5 32.65 -44.47 0.77
C CYS A 5 31.87 -45.70 0.28
N ASP A 6 31.04 -46.27 1.17
CA ASP A 6 30.10 -47.37 0.84
C ASP A 6 28.68 -46.86 0.56
N CYS A 7 28.51 -45.56 0.31
CA CYS A 7 27.26 -44.97 -0.13
C CYS A 7 27.40 -44.48 -1.58
N GLY A 8 26.74 -45.16 -2.52
CA GLY A 8 26.81 -44.94 -3.97
C GLY A 8 26.21 -43.62 -4.48
N ARG A 9 26.42 -42.50 -3.77
CA ARG A 9 25.92 -41.17 -4.12
C ARG A 9 26.95 -40.08 -3.83
N HIS A 10 28.11 -40.11 -4.49
CA HIS A 10 28.92 -38.91 -4.64
C HIS A 10 29.53 -38.79 -6.06
N LYS A 11 29.42 -37.60 -6.66
CA LYS A 11 30.18 -37.18 -7.85
C LYS A 11 31.36 -36.34 -7.36
N CYS A 12 32.58 -36.74 -7.69
CA CYS A 12 33.82 -36.04 -7.34
C CYS A 12 34.25 -35.10 -8.49
N PRO A 13 34.87 -33.95 -8.20
CA PRO A 13 34.61 -32.73 -8.97
C PRO A 13 35.74 -32.32 -9.91
N THR A 14 35.36 -31.43 -10.84
CA THR A 14 36.08 -30.18 -11.20
C THR A 14 37.23 -30.22 -12.21
N LEU A 15 37.09 -29.60 -13.39
CA LEU A 15 37.42 -28.19 -13.75
C LEU A 15 38.71 -28.19 -14.63
N HIS A 16 39.03 -27.30 -15.56
CA HIS A 16 38.49 -26.04 -16.06
C HIS A 16 39.11 -25.78 -17.45
N ILE A 17 38.35 -25.14 -18.33
CA ILE A 17 38.72 -23.98 -19.16
C ILE A 17 40.23 -23.76 -19.35
N SER A 18 40.69 -23.84 -20.60
CA SER A 18 41.77 -22.97 -21.04
C SER A 18 41.43 -22.35 -22.39
N SER A 19 41.71 -21.06 -22.44
CA SER A 19 41.42 -20.08 -23.46
C SER A 19 42.19 -20.27 -24.75
N ASN A 20 41.50 -20.01 -25.88
CA ASN A 20 42.02 -19.42 -27.13
C ASN A 20 43.10 -20.22 -27.89
N VAL A 21 43.17 -20.23 -29.22
CA VAL A 21 43.22 -19.11 -30.18
C VAL A 21 42.75 -19.63 -31.55
N HIS A 22 42.01 -18.82 -32.31
CA HIS A 22 41.43 -19.20 -33.60
C HIS A 22 42.37 -18.83 -34.77
N TYR A 23 42.86 -19.82 -35.53
CA TYR A 23 43.57 -19.62 -36.81
C TYR A 23 42.57 -19.67 -37.99
N PRO A 24 42.80 -18.93 -39.10
CA PRO A 24 41.92 -19.00 -40.25
C PRO A 24 41.99 -20.39 -40.90
N LYS A 25 40.82 -20.95 -41.20
CA LYS A 25 40.60 -22.37 -41.54
C LYS A 25 41.19 -22.83 -42.88
N ASN A 26 41.72 -21.91 -43.70
CA ASN A 26 42.08 -22.17 -45.10
C ASN A 26 43.58 -21.99 -45.36
N LEU A 27 44.44 -22.48 -44.46
CA LEU A 27 45.88 -22.54 -44.69
C LEU A 27 46.24 -23.93 -45.23
N GLU A 28 45.97 -24.19 -46.51
CA GLU A 28 46.44 -25.42 -47.17
C GLU A 28 47.84 -25.22 -47.75
N SER A 29 48.72 -26.21 -47.56
CA SER A 29 50.10 -26.15 -48.03
C SER A 29 50.21 -26.56 -49.50
N GLU A 30 51.32 -26.17 -50.15
CA GLU A 30 51.55 -26.50 -51.55
C GLU A 30 51.57 -28.00 -51.86
N TYR A 31 51.85 -28.81 -50.84
CA TYR A 31 51.88 -30.26 -50.93
C TYR A 31 50.50 -30.86 -51.24
N ALA A 32 49.44 -30.30 -50.65
CA ALA A 32 48.09 -30.86 -50.75
C ALA A 32 47.53 -30.81 -52.18
N TRP A 33 47.80 -29.74 -52.93
CA TRP A 33 47.28 -29.59 -54.29
C TRP A 33 48.07 -30.36 -55.35
N LYS A 34 49.37 -30.58 -55.13
CA LYS A 34 50.26 -31.15 -56.16
C LYS A 34 50.19 -32.68 -56.26
N TYR A 35 49.80 -33.38 -55.18
CA TYR A 35 49.84 -34.84 -55.10
C TYR A 35 48.48 -35.44 -54.76
N THR A 36 47.51 -35.29 -55.66
CA THR A 36 46.20 -35.94 -55.55
C THR A 36 46.24 -37.39 -56.07
N LYS A 37 45.47 -38.29 -55.45
CA LYS A 37 45.42 -39.71 -55.82
C LYS A 37 44.63 -39.90 -57.12
N TRP A 38 45.29 -40.37 -58.17
CA TRP A 38 44.64 -40.71 -59.44
C TRP A 38 44.05 -42.14 -59.43
N PRO A 39 42.89 -42.38 -60.06
CA PRO A 39 42.25 -43.69 -60.09
C PRO A 39 42.87 -44.65 -61.12
N VAL A 40 42.97 -45.94 -60.78
CA VAL A 40 43.49 -47.02 -61.64
C VAL A 40 42.31 -47.79 -62.28
N GLN A 41 42.40 -48.13 -63.56
CA GLN A 41 41.35 -48.85 -64.31
C GLN A 41 41.56 -50.37 -64.28
N GLU A 42 40.46 -51.14 -64.16
CA GLU A 42 40.48 -52.61 -64.16
C GLU A 42 40.52 -53.24 -65.57
N ARG A 43 41.05 -54.46 -65.69
CA ARG A 43 41.12 -55.21 -66.97
C ARG A 43 39.97 -56.22 -67.12
N PRO A 44 39.37 -56.37 -68.32
CA PRO A 44 38.22 -57.25 -68.54
C PRO A 44 38.58 -58.74 -68.71
N ARG A 45 37.69 -59.64 -68.25
CA ARG A 45 37.79 -61.11 -68.42
C ARG A 45 36.75 -61.61 -69.45
N PRO A 46 37.08 -62.62 -70.29
CA PRO A 46 36.11 -63.22 -71.23
C PRO A 46 35.11 -64.15 -70.51
N LYS A 47 33.89 -64.24 -71.05
CA LYS A 47 32.77 -65.03 -70.49
C LYS A 47 32.70 -66.46 -71.07
N PRO A 48 32.25 -67.47 -70.30
CA PRO A 48 32.07 -68.83 -70.79
C PRO A 48 30.88 -68.96 -71.76
N PHE A 49 31.00 -69.84 -72.76
CA PHE A 49 29.98 -70.10 -73.79
C PHE A 49 29.09 -71.31 -73.42
N THR A 50 27.77 -71.14 -73.52
CA THR A 50 26.76 -72.18 -73.26
C THR A 50 26.11 -72.66 -74.56
N LEU A 51 26.06 -73.98 -74.77
CA LEU A 51 25.38 -74.60 -75.92
C LEU A 51 23.87 -74.70 -75.68
N ASN A 52 23.06 -74.05 -76.52
CA ASN A 52 21.59 -74.16 -76.49
C ASN A 52 21.14 -75.48 -77.15
N LYS A 53 20.32 -76.26 -76.44
CA LYS A 53 19.72 -77.53 -76.93
C LYS A 53 18.25 -77.38 -77.35
N ASP A 54 17.72 -76.17 -77.33
CA ASP A 54 16.31 -75.94 -77.59
C ASP A 54 16.06 -75.91 -79.10
N GLY A 55 15.53 -77.00 -79.64
CA GLY A 55 15.01 -77.05 -81.01
C GLY A 55 13.78 -76.14 -81.21
N PRO A 56 13.32 -75.97 -82.46
CA PRO A 56 12.13 -75.15 -82.73
C PRO A 56 10.90 -75.74 -82.03
N LYS A 57 10.08 -74.84 -81.45
CA LYS A 57 8.87 -75.20 -80.70
C LYS A 57 7.77 -75.66 -81.65
N PHE A 58 7.00 -76.66 -81.25
CA PHE A 58 5.80 -77.11 -81.97
C PHE A 58 4.67 -76.06 -81.84
N ASP A 59 4.08 -75.65 -82.97
CA ASP A 59 3.10 -74.55 -83.02
C ASP A 59 1.73 -74.93 -82.43
N GLY A 60 1.38 -76.22 -82.39
CA GLY A 60 0.25 -76.74 -81.61
C GLY A 60 -1.15 -76.27 -81.99
N THR A 61 -1.31 -75.34 -82.94
CA THR A 61 -2.60 -74.80 -83.32
C THR A 61 -3.33 -75.73 -84.29
N THR A 62 -4.55 -76.14 -83.93
CA THR A 62 -5.42 -76.95 -84.79
C THR A 62 -6.34 -76.05 -85.64
N THR A 63 -6.82 -76.56 -86.78
CA THR A 63 -7.76 -75.83 -87.67
C THR A 63 -9.04 -75.40 -86.95
N HIS A 64 -9.52 -76.20 -86.00
CA HIS A 64 -10.68 -75.80 -85.20
C HIS A 64 -10.41 -74.53 -84.38
N HIS A 65 -9.20 -74.39 -83.82
CA HIS A 65 -8.82 -73.22 -83.02
C HIS A 65 -8.74 -71.94 -83.89
N THR A 66 -8.31 -72.06 -85.15
CA THR A 66 -8.22 -70.91 -86.06
C THR A 66 -9.59 -70.50 -86.60
N ASP A 67 -10.42 -71.48 -86.95
CA ASP A 67 -11.62 -71.25 -87.75
C ASP A 67 -12.83 -70.85 -86.88
N TYR A 68 -12.94 -71.43 -85.68
CA TYR A 68 -14.05 -71.18 -84.76
C TYR A 68 -13.66 -70.25 -83.61
N ARG A 69 -13.15 -69.06 -83.97
CA ARG A 69 -12.90 -67.99 -82.99
C ARG A 69 -14.16 -67.15 -82.74
N LEU A 70 -14.25 -66.57 -81.55
CA LEU A 70 -15.29 -65.59 -81.25
C LEU A 70 -15.03 -64.32 -82.05
N TRP A 71 -15.89 -64.06 -83.04
CA TRP A 71 -15.87 -62.82 -83.80
C TRP A 71 -16.56 -61.71 -82.98
N PRO A 72 -16.02 -60.48 -82.96
CA PRO A 72 -16.66 -59.39 -82.24
C PRO A 72 -18.00 -59.06 -82.91
N LEU A 73 -19.09 -59.20 -82.16
CA LEU A 73 -20.41 -58.76 -82.59
C LEU A 73 -20.59 -57.31 -82.13
N ASN A 74 -20.92 -56.41 -83.06
CA ASN A 74 -21.30 -55.04 -82.70
C ASN A 74 -22.69 -55.04 -82.06
N PRO A 75 -22.89 -54.36 -80.93
CA PRO A 75 -24.20 -54.26 -80.32
C PRO A 75 -25.17 -53.53 -81.26
N ARG A 76 -26.35 -54.10 -81.45
CA ARG A 76 -27.41 -53.48 -82.27
C ARG A 76 -27.86 -52.18 -81.61
N SER A 77 -27.94 -51.09 -82.39
CA SER A 77 -28.47 -49.82 -81.90
C SER A 77 -29.93 -49.99 -81.45
N PRO A 78 -30.32 -49.50 -80.26
CA PRO A 78 -31.69 -49.60 -79.80
C PRO A 78 -32.62 -48.77 -80.70
N MET A 79 -33.68 -49.41 -81.19
CA MET A 79 -34.68 -48.80 -82.08
C MET A 79 -35.83 -48.14 -81.30
N LYS A 80 -35.63 -47.88 -80.00
CA LYS A 80 -36.68 -47.36 -79.11
C LYS A 80 -36.61 -45.82 -79.07
N PRO A 81 -37.73 -45.11 -79.29
CA PRO A 81 -37.75 -43.66 -79.12
C PRO A 81 -37.47 -43.27 -77.67
N PRO A 82 -36.83 -42.12 -77.41
CA PRO A 82 -36.56 -41.65 -76.06
C PRO A 82 -37.87 -41.38 -75.34
N THR A 83 -38.12 -42.07 -74.23
CA THR A 83 -39.26 -41.80 -73.35
C THR A 83 -39.00 -40.49 -72.62
N THR A 84 -39.64 -39.40 -73.03
CA THR A 84 -39.64 -38.15 -72.25
C THR A 84 -40.62 -38.29 -71.08
N CYS A 85 -40.11 -38.29 -69.85
CA CYS A 85 -40.97 -38.17 -68.67
C CYS A 85 -41.46 -36.73 -68.56
N LEU A 86 -42.78 -36.53 -68.62
CA LEU A 86 -43.42 -35.25 -68.32
C LEU A 86 -43.57 -35.16 -66.80
N ASP A 87 -42.60 -34.58 -66.12
CA ASP A 87 -42.72 -34.27 -64.70
C ASP A 87 -43.58 -33.01 -64.54
N SER A 88 -44.88 -33.19 -64.28
CA SER A 88 -45.73 -32.10 -63.81
C SER A 88 -45.32 -31.77 -62.37
N ASN A 89 -44.45 -30.78 -62.19
CA ASN A 89 -44.10 -30.19 -60.89
C ASN A 89 -45.26 -29.40 -60.25
N THR A 90 -46.50 -29.85 -60.44
CA THR A 90 -47.69 -29.26 -59.81
C THR A 90 -47.82 -29.82 -58.41
N LYS A 91 -47.84 -28.94 -57.41
CA LYS A 91 -48.10 -29.33 -56.02
C LYS A 91 -49.49 -29.97 -55.93
N LEU A 92 -49.59 -31.08 -55.21
CA LEU A 92 -50.85 -31.72 -54.87
C LEU A 92 -51.67 -30.75 -53.99
N ASP A 93 -52.97 -30.59 -54.28
CA ASP A 93 -53.85 -29.83 -53.39
C ASP A 93 -54.20 -30.72 -52.20
N ASP A 94 -53.44 -30.59 -51.13
CA ASP A 94 -53.57 -31.40 -49.89
C ASP A 94 -54.79 -31.00 -49.04
N LYS A 95 -55.66 -30.13 -49.55
CA LYS A 95 -56.85 -29.67 -48.83
C LYS A 95 -58.00 -30.66 -49.01
N THR A 96 -58.19 -31.49 -48.01
CA THR A 96 -59.38 -32.34 -47.91
C THR A 96 -60.61 -31.51 -47.52
N THR A 97 -61.80 -32.00 -47.86
CA THR A 97 -63.08 -31.41 -47.44
C THR A 97 -63.21 -31.32 -45.92
N TYR A 98 -62.59 -32.25 -45.19
CA TYR A 98 -62.54 -32.23 -43.73
C TYR A 98 -61.76 -31.01 -43.21
N ASN A 99 -60.54 -30.80 -43.72
CA ASN A 99 -59.69 -29.67 -43.30
C ASN A 99 -60.31 -28.31 -43.65
N LEU A 100 -61.12 -28.24 -44.71
CA LEU A 100 -61.86 -27.03 -45.10
C LEU A 100 -63.07 -26.77 -44.20
N ASN A 101 -63.83 -27.80 -43.85
CA ASN A 101 -65.13 -27.65 -43.18
C ASN A 101 -65.05 -27.71 -41.65
N TYR A 102 -64.03 -28.37 -41.11
CA TYR A 102 -63.90 -28.65 -39.69
C TYR A 102 -62.72 -27.88 -39.08
N TRP A 103 -63.01 -26.65 -38.66
CA TRP A 103 -62.07 -25.74 -38.00
C TRP A 103 -62.73 -25.08 -36.78
N ASP A 104 -61.92 -24.45 -35.93
CA ASP A 104 -62.38 -23.83 -34.69
C ASP A 104 -63.20 -22.55 -34.93
N LYS A 105 -64.54 -22.70 -34.95
CA LYS A 105 -65.49 -21.60 -35.17
C LYS A 105 -65.69 -20.68 -33.96
N SER A 106 -65.10 -21.01 -32.80
CA SER A 106 -65.29 -20.24 -31.56
C SER A 106 -64.83 -18.78 -31.70
N LYS A 107 -63.85 -18.53 -32.58
CA LYS A 107 -63.33 -17.19 -32.89
C LYS A 107 -64.30 -16.33 -33.69
N VAL A 108 -65.15 -16.93 -34.51
CA VAL A 108 -66.11 -16.21 -35.37
C VAL A 108 -67.47 -16.08 -34.69
N HIS A 109 -67.83 -17.07 -33.88
CA HIS A 109 -69.07 -17.05 -33.11
C HIS A 109 -68.76 -17.09 -31.62
N PRO A 110 -68.42 -15.93 -31.01
CA PRO A 110 -68.24 -15.87 -29.58
C PRO A 110 -69.53 -16.31 -28.88
N ARG A 111 -69.39 -17.13 -27.84
CA ARG A 111 -70.52 -17.60 -27.05
C ARG A 111 -71.23 -16.35 -26.48
N PRO A 112 -72.56 -16.22 -26.65
CA PRO A 112 -73.29 -15.16 -25.96
C PRO A 112 -73.16 -15.37 -24.46
N GLU A 113 -72.56 -14.40 -23.78
CA GLU A 113 -72.51 -14.38 -22.32
C GLU A 113 -73.94 -14.32 -21.77
N PRO A 114 -74.24 -15.01 -20.65
CA PRO A 114 -75.53 -14.87 -20.00
C PRO A 114 -75.78 -13.40 -19.69
N SER A 115 -76.97 -12.91 -20.05
CA SER A 115 -77.39 -11.55 -19.72
C SER A 115 -77.19 -11.33 -18.22
N LYS A 116 -76.29 -10.39 -17.87
CA LYS A 116 -76.08 -10.00 -16.49
C LYS A 116 -77.42 -9.51 -15.98
N ARG A 117 -78.04 -10.27 -15.05
CA ARG A 117 -79.25 -9.81 -14.37
C ARG A 117 -78.92 -8.43 -13.79
N GLN A 118 -79.67 -7.41 -14.18
CA GLN A 118 -79.61 -6.10 -13.53
C GLN A 118 -80.17 -6.27 -12.13
N SER A 119 -79.35 -6.75 -11.20
CA SER A 119 -79.70 -6.82 -9.79
C SER A 119 -78.77 -5.90 -9.03
N THR A 120 -79.17 -4.64 -8.96
CA THR A 120 -79.01 -3.83 -7.76
C THR A 120 -79.95 -2.66 -7.91
N ILE A 121 -81.05 -2.68 -7.15
CA ILE A 121 -81.80 -1.47 -6.86
C ILE A 121 -80.80 -0.57 -6.13
N GLN A 122 -80.20 0.37 -6.86
CA GLN A 122 -79.40 1.41 -6.22
C GLN A 122 -80.37 2.48 -5.74
N SER A 123 -80.37 2.74 -4.44
CA SER A 123 -81.07 3.87 -3.87
C SER A 123 -80.40 5.17 -4.34
N ASP A 124 -81.17 6.13 -4.84
CA ASP A 124 -80.69 7.49 -5.14
C ASP A 124 -80.38 8.33 -3.88
N ALA A 125 -80.42 7.70 -2.69
CA ALA A 125 -80.08 8.37 -1.45
C ALA A 125 -78.59 8.74 -1.42
N GLN A 126 -78.29 10.00 -1.06
CA GLN A 126 -76.93 10.45 -0.86
C GLN A 126 -76.32 9.74 0.35
N PHE A 127 -75.25 8.97 0.13
CA PHE A 127 -74.50 8.31 1.19
C PHE A 127 -73.35 9.21 1.64
N TYR A 128 -73.51 9.87 2.79
CA TYR A 128 -72.47 10.65 3.45
C TYR A 128 -71.52 9.70 4.20
N SER A 129 -70.67 9.03 3.43
CA SER A 129 -69.75 7.99 3.93
C SER A 129 -68.44 8.54 4.49
N GLU A 130 -68.18 9.82 4.25
CA GLU A 130 -66.94 10.45 4.66
C GLU A 130 -66.92 10.60 6.19
N THR A 131 -66.01 9.86 6.80
CA THR A 131 -65.70 10.02 8.21
C THR A 131 -64.85 11.26 8.41
N THR A 132 -64.93 11.88 9.59
CA THR A 132 -64.06 13.01 9.97
C THR A 132 -62.57 12.68 9.78
N HIS A 133 -62.18 11.43 10.03
CA HIS A 133 -60.83 10.97 9.78
C HIS A 133 -60.43 11.06 8.30
N HIS A 134 -61.29 10.60 7.39
CA HIS A 134 -61.02 10.63 5.95
C HIS A 134 -60.91 12.08 5.44
N HIS A 135 -61.72 12.99 5.98
CA HIS A 135 -61.70 14.40 5.63
C HIS A 135 -60.45 15.12 6.18
N ASP A 136 -60.05 14.89 7.43
CA ASP A 136 -59.03 15.69 8.12
C ASP A 136 -57.59 15.17 7.96
N PHE A 137 -57.43 13.86 7.72
CA PHE A 137 -56.15 13.14 7.71
C PHE A 137 -55.77 12.55 6.35
N GLY A 138 -56.16 13.23 5.26
CA GLY A 138 -55.66 12.94 3.92
C GLY A 138 -54.17 13.31 3.73
N PRO A 139 -53.54 12.89 2.62
CA PRO A 139 -52.16 13.25 2.29
C PRO A 139 -52.03 14.77 2.10
N LYS A 140 -51.26 15.43 2.97
CA LYS A 140 -50.96 16.88 2.89
C LYS A 140 -49.62 17.09 2.19
N PRO A 141 -49.50 18.06 1.27
CA PRO A 141 -48.22 18.35 0.63
C PRO A 141 -47.22 18.80 1.69
N LEU A 142 -46.08 18.11 1.77
CA LEU A 142 -44.98 18.49 2.65
C LEU A 142 -44.29 19.76 2.10
N PRO A 143 -43.84 20.69 2.95
CA PRO A 143 -43.01 21.79 2.50
C PRO A 143 -41.72 21.23 1.87
N LYS A 144 -41.24 21.90 0.82
CA LYS A 144 -39.95 21.54 0.21
C LYS A 144 -38.86 21.69 1.29
N ARG A 145 -38.05 20.65 1.49
CA ARG A 145 -36.89 20.72 2.37
C ARG A 145 -35.97 21.83 1.86
N SER A 146 -35.49 22.69 2.76
CA SER A 146 -34.42 23.62 2.40
C SER A 146 -33.21 22.81 1.92
N PRO A 147 -32.45 23.33 0.95
CA PRO A 147 -31.18 22.72 0.59
C PRO A 147 -30.29 22.63 1.83
N PRO A 148 -29.45 21.57 1.95
CA PRO A 148 -28.50 21.49 3.03
C PRO A 148 -27.60 22.73 3.01
N ILE A 149 -27.50 23.42 4.13
CA ILE A 149 -26.53 24.50 4.32
C ILE A 149 -25.16 23.81 4.30
N ARG A 150 -24.44 23.92 3.19
CA ARG A 150 -23.01 23.67 3.19
C ARG A 150 -22.40 24.85 3.92
N HIS A 151 -21.65 24.58 4.98
CA HIS A 151 -20.69 25.56 5.45
C HIS A 151 -19.68 25.67 4.31
N ASP A 152 -19.87 26.67 3.43
CA ASP A 152 -18.80 27.10 2.56
C ASP A 152 -17.60 27.37 3.46
N THR A 153 -16.41 26.99 3.00
CA THR A 153 -15.14 27.06 3.77
C THR A 153 -14.89 28.44 4.39
N ASP A 154 -15.61 29.44 3.91
CA ASP A 154 -15.57 30.83 4.33
C ASP A 154 -16.26 31.10 5.68
N ASN A 155 -17.05 30.14 6.21
CA ASN A 155 -17.65 30.22 7.57
C ASN A 155 -16.86 29.45 8.63
N VAL A 156 -15.78 28.78 8.25
CA VAL A 156 -14.75 28.38 9.22
C VAL A 156 -13.89 29.64 9.34
N GLY A 157 -14.09 30.41 10.42
CA GLY A 157 -13.49 31.74 10.60
C GLY A 157 -12.03 31.80 10.16
N ASP A 158 -11.64 32.92 9.54
CA ASP A 158 -10.34 33.11 8.91
C ASP A 158 -9.21 32.57 9.84
N PRO A 159 -8.48 31.52 9.42
CA PRO A 159 -7.41 30.92 10.22
C PRO A 159 -6.32 31.94 10.60
N ASN A 160 -6.26 33.08 9.91
CA ASN A 160 -5.29 34.14 10.13
C ASN A 160 -5.82 35.32 10.96
N HIS A 161 -7.07 35.28 11.44
CA HIS A 161 -7.65 36.41 12.19
C HIS A 161 -6.96 36.66 13.54
N HIS A 162 -6.30 35.64 14.10
CA HIS A 162 -5.57 35.75 15.36
C HIS A 162 -4.14 35.24 15.19
N THR A 163 -3.16 36.09 15.47
CA THR A 163 -1.76 35.68 15.58
C THR A 163 -1.55 34.97 16.92
N PHE A 164 -0.83 33.86 16.92
CA PHE A 164 -0.44 33.15 18.14
C PHE A 164 0.65 33.94 18.88
N ASP A 165 0.31 34.48 20.05
CA ASP A 165 1.29 35.11 20.95
C ASP A 165 2.00 34.01 21.76
N ALA A 166 3.19 33.63 21.27
CA ALA A 166 3.98 32.51 21.80
C ALA A 166 4.89 32.93 22.96
N ASP A 167 4.84 34.18 23.40
CA ASP A 167 5.80 34.69 24.37
C ASP A 167 5.54 34.10 25.75
N THR A 168 6.47 33.26 26.19
CA THR A 168 6.44 32.67 27.53
C THR A 168 6.93 33.68 28.56
N THR A 169 6.47 33.53 29.81
CA THR A 169 6.94 34.35 30.94
C THR A 169 8.47 34.34 31.08
N TYR A 170 9.11 33.20 30.82
CA TYR A 170 10.56 33.10 30.83
C TYR A 170 11.24 34.05 29.81
N HIS A 171 10.66 34.17 28.60
CA HIS A 171 11.18 35.06 27.57
C HIS A 171 11.10 36.54 27.98
N TYR A 172 10.03 36.92 28.69
CA TYR A 172 9.85 38.27 29.24
C TYR A 172 10.79 38.58 30.40
N ASP A 173 10.95 37.64 31.34
CA ASP A 173 11.64 37.88 32.61
C ASP A 173 13.17 37.89 32.48
N TYR A 174 13.72 37.05 31.60
CA TYR A 174 15.17 36.83 31.47
C TYR A 174 15.74 37.36 30.15
N LYS A 175 15.50 38.64 29.88
CA LYS A 175 16.18 39.34 28.79
C LYS A 175 17.59 39.80 29.19
N ALA A 176 18.46 39.97 28.21
CA ALA A 176 19.79 40.54 28.43
C ALA A 176 19.67 42.02 28.84
N TRP A 177 19.73 42.28 30.15
CA TRP A 177 19.72 43.63 30.67
C TRP A 177 21.05 44.33 30.38
N PRO A 178 21.05 45.59 29.92
CA PRO A 178 22.30 46.31 29.68
C PRO A 178 23.04 46.50 31.00
N VAL A 179 24.27 45.97 31.06
CA VAL A 179 25.17 46.22 32.17
C VAL A 179 25.90 47.53 31.89
N TYR A 180 25.58 48.57 32.66
CA TYR A 180 26.29 49.83 32.54
C TYR A 180 27.71 49.69 33.10
N PRO A 181 28.73 50.25 32.42
CA PRO A 181 30.09 50.22 32.93
C PRO A 181 30.16 50.94 34.29
N HIS A 182 30.77 50.27 35.28
CA HIS A 182 30.98 50.88 36.59
C HIS A 182 31.87 52.12 36.46
N HIS A 183 31.39 53.26 36.97
CA HIS A 183 32.15 54.49 37.06
C HIS A 183 33.35 54.26 37.99
N ARG A 184 34.57 54.25 37.44
CA ARG A 184 35.79 54.27 38.25
C ARG A 184 36.08 55.72 38.62
N GLU A 185 36.12 56.02 39.92
CA GLU A 185 36.65 57.30 40.38
C GLU A 185 38.16 57.35 40.12
N ASP A 186 38.62 58.39 39.43
CA ASP A 186 40.05 58.63 39.21
C ASP A 186 40.76 58.85 40.57
N PRO A 187 41.72 58.00 40.98
CA PRO A 187 42.36 58.11 42.31
C PRO A 187 43.26 59.34 42.49
N GLY A 188 43.37 60.21 41.48
CA GLY A 188 44.44 61.21 41.40
C GLY A 188 44.13 62.59 41.97
N LYS A 189 42.88 62.94 42.26
CA LYS A 189 42.52 64.33 42.63
C LYS A 189 41.32 64.42 43.58
N SER A 190 41.47 63.99 44.84
CA SER A 190 40.71 64.62 45.92
C SER A 190 41.43 64.52 47.27
N ARG A 191 42.23 65.57 47.51
CA ARG A 191 42.41 66.27 48.80
C ARG A 191 43.08 65.45 49.91
N MET A 192 44.40 65.55 50.07
CA MET A 192 45.06 66.59 50.87
C MET A 192 44.37 66.83 52.23
N ASN A 193 45.06 66.36 53.27
CA ASN A 193 44.83 66.50 54.71
C ASN A 193 44.11 67.79 55.15
N ALA A 194 42.99 67.62 55.85
CA ALA A 194 42.55 68.53 56.90
C ALA A 194 42.35 67.69 58.17
N GLY A 195 43.39 67.62 59.01
CA GLY A 195 43.30 66.98 60.31
C GLY A 195 42.38 67.78 61.25
N PRO A 196 41.62 67.14 62.16
CA PRO A 196 40.66 67.85 62.99
C PRO A 196 41.36 68.74 64.04
N GLU A 197 41.10 70.06 63.99
CA GLU A 197 41.54 71.07 64.97
C GLU A 197 40.76 70.99 66.31
N ALA A 198 40.22 69.83 66.67
CA ALA A 198 39.45 69.65 67.88
C ALA A 198 40.35 69.24 69.05
N ARG A 199 40.42 70.07 70.10
CA ARG A 199 41.06 69.70 71.36
C ARG A 199 40.22 68.63 72.07
N PHE A 200 40.86 67.53 72.46
CA PHE A 200 40.22 66.42 73.19
C PHE A 200 40.00 66.80 74.66
N CYS A 201 38.74 66.86 75.09
CA CYS A 201 38.32 67.24 76.43
C CYS A 201 37.89 66.03 77.28
N GLY A 202 38.60 64.91 77.21
CA GLY A 202 38.26 63.72 78.01
C GLY A 202 38.76 63.85 79.44
N GLU A 203 37.90 64.19 80.39
CA GLU A 203 38.17 63.95 81.82
C GLU A 203 37.64 62.57 82.22
N THR A 204 38.38 61.85 83.07
CA THR A 204 38.03 60.49 83.48
C THR A 204 37.03 60.51 84.64
N ASN A 205 36.17 59.49 84.70
CA ASN A 205 35.13 59.34 85.73
C ASN A 205 35.71 59.45 87.16
N TYR A 206 36.92 58.92 87.38
CA TYR A 206 37.63 59.01 88.65
C TYR A 206 37.80 60.45 89.17
N LYS A 207 38.10 61.40 88.27
CA LYS A 207 38.29 62.81 88.64
C LYS A 207 36.97 63.48 89.02
N HIS A 208 35.85 63.02 88.48
CA HIS A 208 34.50 63.48 88.85
C HIS A 208 34.01 62.84 90.15
N ASP A 209 34.29 61.54 90.36
CA ASP A 209 33.68 60.76 91.44
C ASP A 209 34.37 60.91 92.80
N TYR A 210 35.67 61.25 92.82
CA TYR A 210 36.45 61.34 94.07
C TYR A 210 36.91 62.77 94.35
N VAL A 211 36.02 63.57 94.93
CA VAL A 211 36.31 64.94 95.37
C VAL A 211 36.51 64.97 96.89
N ALA A 212 37.47 65.77 97.38
CA ALA A 212 37.76 65.87 98.81
C ALA A 212 36.59 66.52 99.58
N HIS A 213 35.75 65.71 100.23
CA HIS A 213 34.70 66.18 101.12
C HIS A 213 35.26 66.67 102.46
N LYS A 214 34.76 67.81 102.94
CA LYS A 214 35.14 68.33 104.27
C LYS A 214 34.53 67.44 105.35
N LEU A 215 35.37 66.74 106.10
CA LEU A 215 34.94 65.93 107.24
C LEU A 215 34.33 66.83 108.33
N PRO A 216 33.20 66.46 108.95
CA PRO A 216 32.66 67.20 110.08
C PRO A 216 33.65 67.19 111.26
N LYS A 217 33.78 68.32 111.95
CA LYS A 217 34.63 68.42 113.15
C LYS A 217 34.03 67.52 114.25
N LYS A 218 34.81 66.55 114.74
CA LYS A 218 34.38 65.55 115.74
C LYS A 218 34.03 66.23 117.08
N CYS A 219 32.93 65.81 117.72
CA CYS A 219 32.57 66.21 119.09
C CYS A 219 33.59 65.68 120.10
N ALA A 220 34.14 66.56 120.95
CA ALA A 220 35.19 66.23 121.92
C ALA A 220 34.75 65.29 123.06
N THR A 221 33.44 65.02 123.21
CA THR A 221 32.87 64.24 124.31
C THR A 221 32.87 62.72 124.11
N LEU A 222 33.46 62.20 123.02
CA LEU A 222 33.51 60.76 122.70
C LEU A 222 34.93 60.20 122.48
N THR A 223 35.97 60.85 122.98
CA THR A 223 37.30 60.21 123.08
C THR A 223 37.37 59.35 124.34
N ARG A 224 36.88 58.11 124.25
CA ARG A 224 37.22 57.08 125.25
C ARG A 224 38.73 56.79 125.17
N PRO A 225 39.43 56.69 126.31
CA PRO A 225 40.87 56.45 126.35
C PRO A 225 41.24 55.07 125.77
N ARG A 226 42.46 54.99 125.24
CA ARG A 226 43.03 53.85 124.52
C ARG A 226 43.24 52.65 125.49
N PRO A 227 42.96 51.40 125.06
CA PRO A 227 42.98 50.17 125.88
C PRO A 227 44.30 49.89 126.58
N GLN A 228 44.23 49.24 127.73
CA GLN A 228 45.37 49.17 128.65
C GLN A 228 46.10 47.81 128.69
N LYS A 229 45.51 46.71 128.17
CA LYS A 229 46.23 45.42 128.04
C LYS A 229 45.83 44.63 126.79
N PHE A 230 46.82 43.92 126.26
CA PHE A 230 46.79 43.13 125.03
C PHE A 230 47.44 41.78 125.33
N GLU A 231 46.73 40.68 125.06
CA GLU A 231 47.29 39.33 125.14
C GLU A 231 46.88 38.59 123.86
N GLY A 232 47.83 38.47 122.93
CA GLY A 232 47.56 38.02 121.55
C GLY A 232 46.68 39.00 120.77
N ASP A 233 45.72 38.48 120.00
CA ASP A 233 44.77 39.26 119.18
C ASP A 233 43.51 39.70 119.95
N HIS A 234 43.59 39.80 121.27
CA HIS A 234 42.46 40.12 122.13
C HIS A 234 42.72 41.41 122.92
N PHE A 235 41.80 42.37 122.77
CA PHE A 235 41.76 43.60 123.56
C PHE A 235 41.07 43.31 124.89
N ILE A 236 41.81 43.45 125.99
CA ILE A 236 41.28 43.34 127.35
C ILE A 236 41.19 44.74 127.93
N TYR A 237 40.00 45.08 128.42
CA TYR A 237 39.77 46.24 129.27
C TYR A 237 39.69 45.69 130.70
N ASP A 238 40.53 46.20 131.62
CA ASP A 238 40.45 45.81 133.03
C ASP A 238 39.03 46.15 133.55
N ASN A 239 38.40 45.13 134.14
CA ASN A 239 36.97 44.92 134.44
C ASN A 239 36.12 46.14 134.83
#